data_AF-A0AA37GKJ8-F1
#
_entry.id   AF-A0AA37GKJ8-F1
#
_cell.length_a   1.000
_cell.length_b   1.000
_cell.length_c   1.000
_cell.angle_alpha   90.00
_cell.angle_beta   90.00
_cell.angle_gamma   90.00
#
_symmetry.space_group_name_H-M   'P 1'
#
loop_
_entity.id
_entity.type
_entity.pdbx_description
1 polymer ?
#
loop_
_entity_poly.entity_id
_entity_poly.type
_entity_poly.pdbx_seq_one_letter_code
_entity_poly.pdbx_strand_id
1 'polypeptide(L)'
;MFKTRIKSWGLDKKLKEAEVLRMLQLKQERDAIGKKSKFSIRNQEVDWDRLVHYLNRRPDLRNKFRDFARNSTDAHLDLICRTPSPDLEVSSVLAGPPDLRFPEEMLQIFRCYVEGAFESVWTRQGEAVYGYGQEPGRDRVDKMHTGIGNAIALLERNKLRDAFRILNRSLDALERLIKEQDPELFYMLSYRTLQLDSEIAEPLIVFIYDMHTTILGPRHPSVLHMSWEVRARVLSMMAINGAQFLGTRLGILNPVVDSALSSTTIILRSLGETNGSDFRKVLSMYATAAETYFAEGDYPRSCECLLEMAGVQSRARHYEPARDALARAYYLIQGSDRGSGSPWLKLELRYYELMSSLFYECDLGQVDEALEYEYKAYKHAEEHFQPGNVRSLRAIRNLIHRCRRAGREEDAEKWCETLLAKTLENEDV
;
A
#
# COMPACT_ATOMS: atom_id res chain seq x y z
N MET A 1 -7.55 -25.57 -32.39
CA MET A 1 -6.51 -25.10 -31.45
C MET A 1 -6.25 -23.58 -31.45
N PHE A 2 -6.71 -22.77 -32.40
CA PHE A 2 -6.58 -21.29 -32.29
C PHE A 2 -7.78 -20.64 -31.58
N LYS A 3 -9.00 -21.11 -31.87
CA LYS A 3 -10.26 -20.61 -31.28
C LYS A 3 -10.33 -20.78 -29.76
N THR A 4 -9.79 -21.88 -29.22
CA THR A 4 -9.74 -22.12 -27.77
C THR A 4 -8.80 -21.13 -27.08
N ARG A 5 -7.68 -20.77 -27.72
CA ARG A 5 -6.72 -19.77 -27.23
C ARG A 5 -7.27 -18.34 -27.34
N ILE A 6 -7.93 -18.00 -28.45
CA ILE A 6 -8.65 -16.72 -28.60
C ILE A 6 -9.71 -16.56 -27.50
N LYS A 7 -10.43 -17.65 -27.18
CA LYS A 7 -11.44 -17.65 -26.12
C LYS A 7 -10.80 -17.56 -24.72
N SER A 8 -9.66 -18.20 -24.47
CA SER A 8 -8.93 -18.08 -23.20
C SER A 8 -8.24 -16.73 -23.01
N TRP A 9 -7.87 -16.05 -24.11
CA TRP A 9 -7.33 -14.69 -24.11
C TRP A 9 -8.40 -13.60 -24.06
N GLY A 10 -9.68 -13.96 -23.96
CA GLY A 10 -10.77 -12.98 -23.91
C GLY A 10 -11.04 -12.22 -25.21
N LEU A 11 -10.35 -12.55 -26.30
CA LEU A 11 -10.44 -11.90 -27.62
C LEU A 11 -11.72 -12.26 -28.40
N ASP A 12 -12.76 -12.75 -27.72
CA ASP A 12 -14.06 -12.98 -28.33
C ASP A 12 -14.66 -11.62 -28.71
N LYS A 13 -14.87 -11.41 -30.00
CA LYS A 13 -15.47 -10.18 -30.52
C LYS A 13 -16.95 -10.08 -30.16
N LYS A 14 -17.64 -11.14 -29.75
CA LYS A 14 -19.11 -11.11 -29.57
C LYS A 14 -19.50 -10.57 -28.19
N LEU A 15 -20.45 -9.63 -28.17
CA LEU A 15 -21.11 -9.19 -26.95
C LEU A 15 -22.10 -10.27 -26.49
N LYS A 16 -22.03 -10.66 -25.21
CA LYS A 16 -22.98 -11.60 -24.60
C LYS A 16 -24.19 -10.85 -24.03
N GLU A 17 -25.31 -11.55 -23.92
CA GLU A 17 -26.57 -11.00 -23.40
C GLU A 17 -26.41 -10.41 -21.99
N ALA A 18 -25.83 -11.18 -21.06
CA ALA A 18 -25.59 -10.72 -19.69
C ALA A 18 -24.69 -9.48 -19.61
N GLU A 19 -23.67 -9.39 -20.49
CA GLU A 19 -22.78 -8.23 -20.57
C GLU A 19 -23.54 -6.97 -21.01
N VAL A 20 -24.41 -7.11 -22.01
CA VAL A 20 -25.23 -5.99 -22.53
C VAL A 20 -26.26 -5.52 -21.51
N LEU A 21 -26.93 -6.43 -20.82
CA LEU A 21 -27.90 -6.07 -19.77
C LEU A 21 -27.24 -5.34 -18.60
N ARG A 22 -26.05 -5.80 -18.18
CA ARG A 22 -25.29 -5.13 -17.12
C ARG A 22 -24.78 -3.75 -17.54
N MET A 23 -24.30 -3.59 -18.78
CA MET A 23 -23.90 -2.28 -19.31
C MET A 23 -25.06 -1.28 -19.32
N LEU A 24 -26.28 -1.72 -19.66
CA LEU A 24 -27.46 -0.85 -19.64
C LEU A 24 -27.83 -0.42 -18.23
N GLN A 25 -27.73 -1.33 -17.26
CA GLN A 25 -28.00 -1.03 -15.86
C GLN A 25 -27.02 0.04 -15.36
N LEU A 26 -25.72 -0.20 -15.54
CA LEU A 26 -24.67 0.73 -15.13
C LEU A 26 -24.81 2.08 -15.83
N LYS A 27 -25.18 2.10 -17.12
CA LYS A 27 -25.46 3.36 -17.81
C LYS A 27 -26.64 4.11 -17.21
N GLN A 28 -27.76 3.42 -16.93
CA GLN A 28 -28.94 4.06 -16.37
C GLN A 28 -28.66 4.65 -14.98
N GLU A 29 -27.96 3.90 -14.12
CA GLU A 29 -27.55 4.34 -12.79
C GLU A 29 -26.64 5.58 -12.88
N ARG A 30 -25.71 5.62 -13.85
CA ARG A 30 -24.77 6.73 -14.04
C ARG A 30 -25.41 7.97 -14.70
N ASP A 31 -26.23 7.76 -15.71
CA ASP A 31 -26.97 8.85 -16.39
C ASP A 31 -27.93 9.53 -15.40
N ALA A 32 -28.52 8.78 -14.44
CA ALA A 32 -29.37 9.34 -13.37
C ALA A 32 -28.61 10.29 -12.41
N ILE A 33 -27.30 10.09 -12.25
CA ILE A 33 -26.40 10.93 -11.45
C ILE A 33 -25.68 11.96 -12.34
N GLY A 34 -26.03 12.04 -13.64
CA GLY A 34 -25.46 13.00 -14.59
C GLY A 34 -24.04 12.68 -15.06
N LYS A 35 -23.57 11.42 -14.93
CA LYS A 35 -22.19 11.04 -15.22
C LYS A 35 -22.02 10.40 -16.60
N LYS A 36 -20.96 10.79 -17.34
CA LYS A 36 -20.56 10.16 -18.59
C LYS A 36 -20.02 8.74 -18.35
N SER A 37 -20.22 7.82 -19.30
CA SER A 37 -19.88 6.40 -19.13
C SER A 37 -19.03 5.88 -20.29
N LYS A 38 -17.93 5.18 -19.98
CA LYS A 38 -17.08 4.45 -20.92
C LYS A 38 -16.99 2.99 -20.47
N PHE A 39 -17.20 2.06 -21.40
CA PHE A 39 -17.29 0.63 -21.11
C PHE A 39 -16.13 -0.14 -21.74
N SER A 40 -15.59 -1.11 -21.01
CA SER A 40 -14.64 -2.08 -21.56
C SER A 40 -15.03 -3.50 -21.14
N ILE A 41 -15.02 -4.42 -22.11
CA ILE A 41 -15.25 -5.85 -21.89
C ILE A 41 -14.02 -6.61 -22.34
N ARG A 42 -13.47 -7.48 -21.48
CA ARG A 42 -12.32 -8.34 -21.84
C ARG A 42 -11.20 -7.55 -22.52
N ASN A 43 -10.86 -6.40 -21.94
CA ASN A 43 -9.81 -5.49 -22.41
C ASN A 43 -10.08 -4.79 -23.75
N GLN A 44 -11.33 -4.82 -24.25
CA GLN A 44 -11.73 -4.09 -25.45
C GLN A 44 -12.74 -3.00 -25.10
N GLU A 45 -12.46 -1.79 -25.54
CA GLU A 45 -13.42 -0.69 -25.45
C GLU A 45 -14.67 -1.01 -26.27
N VAL A 46 -15.83 -0.83 -25.65
CA VAL A 46 -17.13 -1.04 -26.28
C VAL A 46 -17.69 0.31 -26.66
N ASP A 47 -17.69 0.58 -27.96
CA ASP A 47 -18.40 1.72 -28.53
C ASP A 47 -19.91 1.61 -28.25
N TRP A 48 -20.51 2.71 -27.79
CA TRP A 48 -21.93 2.76 -27.48
C TRP A 48 -22.79 2.52 -28.73
N ASP A 49 -22.36 2.97 -29.90
CA ASP A 49 -23.08 2.76 -31.16
C ASP A 49 -23.21 1.28 -31.50
N ARG A 50 -22.15 0.51 -31.20
CA ARG A 50 -22.16 -0.95 -31.35
C ARG A 50 -23.20 -1.62 -30.43
N LEU A 51 -23.40 -1.07 -29.24
CA LEU A 51 -24.36 -1.54 -28.26
C LEU A 51 -25.80 -1.18 -28.68
N VAL A 52 -26.00 0.04 -29.20
CA VAL A 52 -27.27 0.46 -29.82
C VAL A 52 -27.63 -0.44 -31.00
N HIS A 53 -26.69 -0.74 -31.89
CA HIS A 53 -26.90 -1.67 -32.99
C HIS A 53 -27.28 -3.08 -32.52
N TYR A 54 -26.65 -3.57 -31.44
CA TYR A 54 -26.99 -4.85 -30.84
C TYR A 54 -28.43 -4.86 -30.29
N LEU A 55 -28.84 -3.80 -29.59
CA LEU A 55 -30.20 -3.66 -29.05
C LEU A 55 -31.26 -3.50 -30.14
N ASN A 56 -30.95 -2.82 -31.22
CA ASN A 56 -31.85 -2.69 -32.37
C ASN A 56 -32.09 -4.04 -33.05
N ARG A 57 -31.10 -4.95 -33.04
CA ARG A 57 -31.25 -6.32 -33.55
C ARG A 57 -32.00 -7.26 -32.59
N ARG A 58 -32.07 -6.93 -31.30
CA ARG A 58 -32.66 -7.75 -30.24
C ARG A 58 -33.56 -6.93 -29.32
N PRO A 59 -34.75 -6.53 -29.79
CA PRO A 59 -35.69 -5.74 -29.00
C PRO A 59 -36.24 -6.50 -27.77
N ASP A 60 -36.17 -7.84 -27.77
CA ASP A 60 -36.55 -8.71 -26.65
C ASP A 60 -35.77 -8.40 -25.36
N LEU A 61 -34.54 -7.89 -25.50
CA LEU A 61 -33.69 -7.54 -24.37
C LEU A 61 -34.23 -6.38 -23.54
N ARG A 62 -35.09 -5.52 -24.11
CA ARG A 62 -35.72 -4.43 -23.36
C ARG A 62 -36.66 -4.94 -22.26
N ASN A 63 -37.36 -6.05 -22.53
CA ASN A 63 -38.24 -6.69 -21.56
C ASN A 63 -37.40 -7.43 -20.51
N LYS A 64 -36.39 -8.19 -20.95
CA LYS A 64 -35.48 -8.92 -20.06
C LYS A 64 -34.65 -8.01 -19.16
N PHE A 65 -34.35 -6.78 -19.58
CA PHE A 65 -33.68 -5.79 -18.74
C PHE A 65 -34.49 -5.46 -17.49
N ARG A 66 -35.82 -5.36 -17.60
CA ARG A 66 -36.71 -5.10 -16.47
C ARG A 66 -36.67 -6.24 -15.45
N ASP A 67 -36.54 -7.48 -15.93
CA ASP A 67 -36.43 -8.67 -15.08
C ASP A 67 -35.01 -8.83 -14.49
N PHE A 68 -33.98 -8.50 -15.27
CA PHE A 68 -32.57 -8.53 -14.83
C PHE A 68 -32.28 -7.51 -13.73
N ALA A 69 -32.80 -6.28 -13.86
CA ALA A 69 -32.66 -5.22 -12.85
C ALA A 69 -33.28 -5.60 -11.49
N ARG A 70 -34.21 -6.57 -11.45
CA ARG A 70 -34.84 -7.06 -10.22
C ARG A 70 -34.07 -8.18 -9.52
N ASN A 71 -33.19 -8.88 -10.24
CA ASN A 71 -32.54 -10.12 -9.79
C ASN A 71 -31.02 -10.01 -9.70
N SER A 72 -30.45 -8.81 -9.46
CA SER A 72 -29.00 -8.56 -9.53
C SER A 72 -28.17 -9.51 -8.64
N THR A 73 -27.66 -10.57 -9.25
CA THR A 73 -26.44 -11.26 -8.80
C THR A 73 -25.28 -10.78 -9.66
N ASP A 74 -24.22 -10.36 -8.98
CA ASP A 74 -22.94 -9.93 -9.53
C ASP A 74 -22.27 -11.12 -10.23
N ALA A 75 -22.74 -11.45 -11.43
CA ALA A 75 -22.07 -12.44 -12.25
C ALA A 75 -20.70 -11.87 -12.60
N HIS A 76 -19.64 -12.65 -12.37
CA HIS A 76 -18.24 -12.40 -12.77
C HIS A 76 -18.11 -12.12 -14.28
N LEU A 77 -18.63 -10.99 -14.71
CA LEU A 77 -18.51 -10.45 -16.04
C LEU A 77 -17.28 -9.56 -16.00
N ASP A 78 -16.33 -9.82 -16.89
CA ASP A 78 -15.15 -8.99 -17.10
C ASP A 78 -15.55 -7.69 -17.83
N LEU A 79 -16.38 -6.90 -17.15
CA LEU A 79 -17.01 -5.67 -17.59
C LEU A 79 -16.63 -4.56 -16.62
N ILE A 80 -16.00 -3.52 -17.15
CA ILE A 80 -15.60 -2.33 -16.39
C ILE A 80 -16.36 -1.13 -16.97
N CYS A 81 -16.96 -0.34 -16.07
CA CYS A 81 -17.62 0.92 -16.40
C CYS A 81 -16.93 2.05 -15.63
N ARG A 82 -16.46 3.07 -16.35
CA ARG A 82 -15.78 4.22 -15.74
C ARG A 82 -16.25 5.54 -16.31
N THR A 83 -16.01 6.61 -15.56
CA THR A 83 -16.03 7.96 -16.14
C THR A 83 -14.88 8.05 -17.14
N PRO A 84 -15.10 8.57 -18.37
CA PRO A 84 -13.99 8.87 -19.26
C PRO A 84 -13.02 9.80 -18.53
N SER A 85 -11.73 9.56 -18.72
CA SER A 85 -10.67 10.41 -18.17
C SER A 85 -10.96 11.86 -18.63
N PRO A 86 -10.84 12.87 -17.75
CA PRO A 86 -11.03 14.25 -18.16
C PRO A 86 -10.10 14.55 -19.34
N ASP A 87 -10.59 15.30 -20.34
CA ASP A 87 -9.70 15.89 -21.33
C ASP A 87 -8.73 16.78 -20.55
N LEU A 88 -7.44 16.44 -20.58
CA LEU A 88 -6.42 17.30 -20.02
C LEU A 88 -6.35 18.57 -20.89
N GLU A 89 -7.25 19.52 -20.64
CA GLU A 89 -6.82 20.90 -20.43
C GLU A 89 -6.14 21.00 -19.07
N VAL A 90 -5.20 20.09 -18.75
CA VAL A 90 -4.09 20.50 -17.88
C VAL A 90 -3.39 21.53 -18.73
N SER A 91 -3.86 22.76 -18.53
CA SER A 91 -3.17 23.95 -18.90
C SER A 91 -1.70 23.66 -18.62
N SER A 92 -0.92 23.71 -19.68
CA SER A 92 0.52 23.92 -19.69
C SER A 92 0.90 25.23 -18.99
N VAL A 93 0.22 25.62 -17.92
CA VAL A 93 0.15 26.97 -17.34
C VAL A 93 0.12 26.90 -15.81
N LEU A 94 0.78 25.94 -15.19
CA LEU A 94 1.43 26.28 -13.92
C LEU A 94 2.80 26.85 -14.28
N ALA A 95 2.78 28.11 -14.73
CA ALA A 95 3.99 28.89 -14.90
C ALA A 95 4.53 29.20 -13.50
N GLY A 96 5.59 28.49 -13.11
CA GLY A 96 6.18 28.64 -11.80
C GLY A 96 7.52 27.89 -11.69
N PRO A 97 8.32 28.18 -10.66
CA PRO A 97 9.53 27.42 -10.38
C PRO A 97 9.22 25.91 -10.28
N PRO A 98 10.12 25.02 -10.75
CA PRO A 98 9.92 23.56 -10.69
C PRO A 98 9.50 23.06 -9.29
N ASP A 99 10.02 23.70 -8.25
CA ASP A 99 9.78 23.36 -6.84
C ASP A 99 8.33 23.56 -6.38
N LEU A 100 7.55 24.39 -7.07
CA LEU A 100 6.11 24.60 -6.82
C LEU A 100 5.26 23.89 -7.86
N ARG A 101 5.71 23.89 -9.11
CA ARG A 101 4.99 23.30 -10.23
C ARG A 101 4.81 21.79 -10.09
N PHE A 102 5.88 21.04 -9.78
CA PHE A 102 5.76 19.57 -9.71
C PHE A 102 4.86 19.07 -8.57
N PRO A 103 4.92 19.62 -7.35
CA PRO A 103 3.98 19.28 -6.29
C PRO A 103 2.52 19.61 -6.63
N GLU A 104 2.26 20.77 -7.23
CA GLU A 104 0.91 21.15 -7.65
C GLU A 104 0.38 20.22 -8.74
N GLU A 105 1.19 19.92 -9.76
CA GLU A 105 0.84 18.96 -10.82
C GLU A 105 0.54 17.57 -10.21
N MET A 106 1.40 17.08 -9.30
CA MET A 106 1.20 15.78 -8.64
C MET A 106 -0.07 15.75 -7.77
N LEU A 107 -0.34 16.81 -7.00
CA LEU A 107 -1.57 16.95 -6.20
C LEU A 107 -2.82 16.99 -7.08
N GLN A 108 -2.77 17.71 -8.18
CA GLN A 108 -3.89 17.79 -9.12
C GLN A 108 -4.16 16.43 -9.77
N ILE A 109 -3.11 15.69 -10.10
CA ILE A 109 -3.22 14.33 -10.62
C ILE A 109 -3.80 13.37 -9.58
N PHE A 110 -3.29 13.41 -8.35
CA PHE A 110 -3.80 12.61 -7.26
C PHE A 110 -5.29 12.85 -7.06
N ARG A 111 -5.67 14.13 -7.00
CA ARG A 111 -7.05 14.56 -6.87
C ARG A 111 -7.92 14.03 -8.01
N CYS A 112 -7.53 14.26 -9.26
CA CYS A 112 -8.28 13.80 -10.44
C CYS A 112 -8.40 12.27 -10.49
N TYR A 113 -7.36 11.53 -10.13
CA TYR A 113 -7.36 10.07 -10.11
C TYR A 113 -8.34 9.54 -9.06
N VAL A 114 -8.23 10.04 -7.82
CA VAL A 114 -9.06 9.60 -6.70
C VAL A 114 -10.51 10.03 -6.88
N GLU A 115 -10.77 11.29 -7.24
CA GLU A 115 -12.12 11.79 -7.53
C GLU A 115 -12.75 10.98 -8.69
N GLY A 116 -12.01 10.73 -9.77
CA GLY A 116 -12.49 9.92 -10.89
C GLY A 116 -12.88 8.49 -10.50
N ALA A 117 -12.14 7.88 -9.58
CA ALA A 117 -12.46 6.57 -9.04
C ALA A 117 -13.76 6.60 -8.21
N PHE A 118 -13.91 7.54 -7.28
CA PHE A 118 -15.14 7.69 -6.47
C PHE A 118 -16.33 8.20 -7.29
N GLU A 119 -16.09 8.82 -8.44
CA GLU A 119 -17.12 9.09 -9.42
C GLU A 119 -17.62 7.82 -10.14
N SER A 120 -16.92 6.70 -10.02
CA SER A 120 -17.27 5.42 -10.63
C SER A 120 -18.02 4.48 -9.66
N VAL A 121 -17.52 3.27 -9.45
CA VAL A 121 -18.12 2.20 -8.63
C VAL A 121 -17.55 2.18 -7.21
N TRP A 122 -16.48 2.94 -6.97
CA TRP A 122 -15.78 2.95 -5.68
C TRP A 122 -16.57 3.66 -4.59
N THR A 123 -16.63 3.04 -3.41
CA THR A 123 -17.30 3.57 -2.23
C THR A 123 -16.41 3.46 -1.00
N ARG A 124 -16.55 4.40 -0.06
CA ARG A 124 -15.85 4.35 1.23
C ARG A 124 -16.77 3.77 2.29
N GLN A 125 -16.30 2.78 3.04
CA GLN A 125 -16.98 2.24 4.22
C GLN A 125 -15.99 2.23 5.38
N GLY A 126 -16.19 3.12 6.36
CA GLY A 126 -15.21 3.36 7.42
C GLY A 126 -13.88 3.86 6.86
N GLU A 127 -12.79 3.17 7.21
CA GLU A 127 -11.43 3.48 6.72
C GLU A 127 -11.07 2.74 5.42
N ALA A 128 -11.92 1.83 4.94
CA ALA A 128 -11.64 1.04 3.75
C ALA A 128 -12.39 1.56 2.52
N VAL A 129 -11.76 1.39 1.37
CA VAL A 129 -12.33 1.72 0.05
C VAL A 129 -12.65 0.43 -0.69
N TYR A 130 -13.89 0.31 -1.15
CA TYR A 130 -14.42 -0.88 -1.81
C TYR A 130 -14.77 -0.56 -3.25
N GLY A 131 -14.42 -1.45 -4.16
CA GLY A 131 -14.69 -1.32 -5.59
C GLY A 131 -15.33 -2.57 -6.16
N TYR A 132 -14.89 -2.95 -7.35
CA TYR A 132 -15.34 -4.16 -8.03
C TYR A 132 -15.06 -5.41 -7.18
N GLY A 133 -16.07 -6.29 -7.05
CA GLY A 133 -15.94 -7.56 -6.33
C GLY A 133 -15.99 -7.48 -4.80
N GLN A 134 -16.30 -6.30 -4.22
CA GLN A 134 -16.44 -6.09 -2.77
C GLN A 134 -15.19 -6.45 -1.92
N GLU A 135 -14.02 -6.57 -2.56
CA GLU A 135 -12.74 -6.72 -1.86
C GLU A 135 -12.17 -5.31 -1.58
N PRO A 136 -11.60 -5.05 -0.38
CA PRO A 136 -10.94 -3.77 -0.08
C PRO A 136 -9.80 -3.48 -1.07
N GLY A 137 -9.74 -2.27 -1.62
CA GLY A 137 -8.72 -1.87 -2.61
C GLY A 137 -7.29 -2.11 -2.09
N ARG A 138 -7.06 -1.77 -0.81
CA ARG A 138 -5.77 -1.93 -0.16
C ARG A 138 -5.29 -3.39 -0.17
N ASP A 139 -6.16 -4.34 0.14
CA ASP A 139 -5.81 -5.76 0.21
C ASP A 139 -5.43 -6.29 -1.19
N ARG A 140 -6.14 -5.84 -2.22
CA ARG A 140 -5.87 -6.21 -3.62
C ARG A 140 -4.50 -5.71 -4.06
N VAL A 141 -4.18 -4.46 -3.74
CA VAL A 141 -2.90 -3.81 -4.05
C VAL A 141 -1.76 -4.44 -3.26
N ASP A 142 -1.93 -4.67 -1.96
CA ASP A 142 -0.93 -5.29 -1.09
C ASP A 142 -0.63 -6.72 -1.56
N LYS A 143 -1.65 -7.51 -1.90
CA LYS A 143 -1.49 -8.87 -2.44
C LYS A 143 -0.70 -8.89 -3.74
N MET A 144 -0.97 -7.95 -4.64
CA MET A 144 -0.23 -7.81 -5.89
C MET A 144 1.24 -7.42 -5.64
N HIS A 145 1.47 -6.42 -4.79
CA HIS A 145 2.82 -5.95 -4.44
C HIS A 145 3.64 -7.03 -3.72
N THR A 146 3.07 -7.71 -2.73
CA THR A 146 3.70 -8.85 -2.04
C THR A 146 3.99 -9.99 -3.01
N GLY A 147 3.13 -10.23 -4.00
CA GLY A 147 3.40 -11.19 -5.07
C GLY A 147 4.68 -10.88 -5.84
N ILE A 148 4.91 -9.62 -6.22
CA ILE A 148 6.14 -9.19 -6.89
C ILE A 148 7.36 -9.42 -5.98
N GLY A 149 7.30 -9.00 -4.71
CA GLY A 149 8.38 -9.23 -3.75
C GLY A 149 8.71 -10.72 -3.55
N ASN A 150 7.67 -11.57 -3.46
CA ASN A 150 7.85 -13.02 -3.37
C ASN A 150 8.47 -13.60 -4.64
N ALA A 151 8.11 -13.10 -5.82
CA ALA A 151 8.70 -13.54 -7.07
C ALA A 151 10.20 -13.21 -7.13
N ILE A 152 10.61 -12.01 -6.68
CA ILE A 152 12.02 -11.61 -6.58
C ILE A 152 12.78 -12.57 -5.65
N ALA A 153 12.26 -12.82 -4.45
CA ALA A 153 12.88 -13.75 -3.51
C ALA A 153 13.02 -15.18 -4.06
N LEU A 154 12.12 -15.61 -4.95
CA LEU A 154 12.22 -16.89 -5.65
C LEU A 154 13.24 -16.87 -6.80
N LEU A 155 13.38 -15.75 -7.52
CA LEU A 155 14.41 -15.58 -8.54
C LEU A 155 15.81 -15.66 -7.94
N GLU A 156 16.03 -15.00 -6.80
CA GLU A 156 17.30 -15.07 -6.05
C GLU A 156 17.66 -16.50 -5.64
N ARG A 157 16.64 -17.35 -5.41
CA ARG A 157 16.79 -18.77 -5.06
C ARG A 157 16.78 -19.69 -6.28
N ASN A 158 16.89 -19.14 -7.49
CA ASN A 158 16.84 -19.86 -8.76
C ASN A 158 15.57 -20.73 -8.96
N LYS A 159 14.46 -20.40 -8.28
CA LYS A 159 13.16 -21.08 -8.42
C LYS A 159 12.35 -20.46 -9.56
N LEU A 160 12.92 -20.49 -10.76
CA LEU A 160 12.45 -19.71 -11.92
C LEU A 160 10.97 -19.96 -12.26
N ARG A 161 10.53 -21.22 -12.30
CA ARG A 161 9.15 -21.56 -12.69
C ARG A 161 8.11 -20.94 -11.75
N ASP A 162 8.33 -21.03 -10.45
CA ASP A 162 7.43 -20.48 -9.45
C ASP A 162 7.49 -18.95 -9.42
N ALA A 163 8.70 -18.39 -9.56
CA ALA A 163 8.88 -16.95 -9.66
C ALA A 163 8.09 -16.35 -10.83
N PHE A 164 8.25 -16.87 -12.05
CA PHE A 164 7.53 -16.38 -13.22
C PHE A 164 6.02 -16.59 -13.12
N ARG A 165 5.56 -17.69 -12.50
CA ARG A 165 4.14 -17.92 -12.25
C ARG A 165 3.53 -16.85 -11.35
N ILE A 166 4.19 -16.51 -10.24
CA ILE A 166 3.72 -15.48 -9.30
C ILE A 166 3.84 -14.08 -9.93
N LEU A 167 4.93 -13.82 -10.64
CA LEU A 167 5.14 -12.54 -11.32
C LEU A 167 4.04 -12.27 -12.34
N ASN A 168 3.76 -13.21 -13.24
CA ASN A 168 2.70 -13.06 -14.24
C ASN A 168 1.33 -12.81 -13.58
N ARG A 169 0.98 -13.57 -12.53
CA ARG A 169 -0.27 -13.35 -11.79
C ARG A 169 -0.35 -11.95 -11.18
N SER A 170 0.77 -11.42 -10.70
CA SER A 170 0.84 -10.09 -10.08
C SER A 170 0.72 -9.00 -11.14
N LEU A 171 1.35 -9.18 -12.31
CA LEU A 171 1.23 -8.27 -13.45
C LEU A 171 -0.19 -8.26 -14.05
N ASP A 172 -0.86 -9.42 -14.13
CA ASP A 172 -2.27 -9.52 -14.52
C ASP A 172 -3.19 -8.79 -13.54
N ALA A 173 -2.88 -8.85 -12.23
CA ALA A 173 -3.62 -8.11 -11.22
C ALA A 173 -3.40 -6.59 -11.36
N LEU A 174 -2.17 -6.16 -11.62
CA LEU A 174 -1.84 -4.76 -11.89
C LEU A 174 -2.60 -4.21 -13.10
N GLU A 175 -2.70 -4.97 -14.20
CA GLU A 175 -3.50 -4.57 -15.37
C GLU A 175 -4.97 -4.30 -15.00
N ARG A 176 -5.57 -5.15 -14.15
CA ARG A 176 -6.95 -4.97 -13.66
C ARG A 176 -7.09 -3.74 -12.78
N LEU A 177 -6.18 -3.56 -11.82
CA LEU A 177 -6.19 -2.42 -10.89
C LEU A 177 -6.12 -1.08 -11.66
N ILE A 178 -5.31 -1.01 -12.72
CA ILE A 178 -5.22 0.19 -13.58
C ILE A 178 -6.55 0.46 -14.29
N LYS A 179 -7.20 -0.57 -14.85
CA LYS A 179 -8.48 -0.39 -15.56
C LYS A 179 -9.61 0.07 -14.65
N GLU A 180 -9.64 -0.46 -13.44
CA GLU A 180 -10.62 -0.10 -12.43
C GLU A 180 -10.32 1.24 -11.77
N GLN A 181 -9.15 1.83 -12.03
CA GLN A 181 -8.65 3.05 -11.38
C GLN A 181 -8.68 2.93 -9.85
N ASP A 182 -8.15 1.81 -9.33
CA ASP A 182 -8.14 1.57 -7.88
C ASP A 182 -7.42 2.72 -7.14
N PRO A 183 -8.11 3.47 -6.25
CA PRO A 183 -7.51 4.59 -5.53
C PRO A 183 -6.24 4.22 -4.75
N GLU A 184 -6.17 2.99 -4.24
CA GLU A 184 -5.05 2.49 -3.43
C GLU A 184 -3.85 2.13 -4.31
N LEU A 185 -4.07 1.87 -5.60
CA LEU A 185 -2.98 1.63 -6.54
C LEU A 185 -2.09 2.87 -6.64
N PHE A 186 -2.67 4.07 -6.69
CA PHE A 186 -1.88 5.30 -6.80
C PHE A 186 -0.99 5.53 -5.58
N TYR A 187 -1.47 5.20 -4.37
CA TYR A 187 -0.65 5.24 -3.16
C TYR A 187 0.55 4.29 -3.26
N MET A 188 0.33 3.05 -3.72
CA MET A 188 1.42 2.10 -3.97
C MET A 188 2.41 2.64 -5.02
N LEU A 189 1.92 3.15 -6.15
CA LEU A 189 2.74 3.70 -7.24
C LEU A 189 3.54 4.94 -6.87
N SER A 190 3.02 5.73 -5.94
CA SER A 190 3.69 6.95 -5.49
C SER A 190 4.74 6.61 -4.44
N TYR A 191 4.39 5.76 -3.49
CA TYR A 191 5.18 5.58 -2.28
C TYR A 191 5.96 4.26 -2.22
N ARG A 192 5.32 3.11 -2.54
CA ARG A 192 5.98 1.80 -2.43
C ARG A 192 7.08 1.60 -3.47
N THR A 193 6.92 2.15 -4.67
CA THR A 193 7.99 2.09 -5.69
C THR A 193 9.25 2.83 -5.28
N LEU A 194 9.15 3.85 -4.39
CA LEU A 194 10.32 4.56 -3.85
C LEU A 194 11.08 3.75 -2.79
N GLN A 195 10.46 2.69 -2.24
CA GLN A 195 11.11 1.78 -1.30
C GLN A 195 11.95 0.71 -2.02
N LEU A 196 11.81 0.59 -3.34
CA LEU A 196 12.62 -0.30 -4.16
C LEU A 196 13.93 0.39 -4.52
N ASP A 197 14.96 -0.43 -4.78
CA ASP A 197 16.22 0.06 -5.35
C ASP A 197 15.95 0.78 -6.68
N SER A 198 16.67 1.87 -6.96
CA SER A 198 16.50 2.66 -8.19
C SER A 198 16.62 1.82 -9.46
N GLU A 199 17.50 0.81 -9.48
CA GLU A 199 17.70 -0.09 -10.62
C GLU A 199 16.45 -0.93 -10.93
N ILE A 200 15.59 -1.15 -9.94
CA ILE A 200 14.32 -1.87 -10.07
C ILE A 200 13.16 -0.88 -10.23
N ALA A 201 13.19 0.21 -9.46
CA ALA A 201 12.14 1.21 -9.42
C ALA A 201 11.98 1.90 -10.78
N GLU A 202 13.07 2.30 -11.44
CA GLU A 202 13.00 3.01 -12.71
C GLU A 202 12.36 2.17 -13.84
N PRO A 203 12.81 0.93 -14.13
CA PRO A 203 12.15 0.10 -15.14
C PRO A 203 10.69 -0.21 -14.79
N LEU A 204 10.39 -0.44 -13.51
CA LEU A 204 9.02 -0.70 -13.05
C LEU A 204 8.12 0.52 -13.26
N ILE A 205 8.61 1.73 -12.96
CA ILE A 205 7.91 2.99 -13.20
C ILE A 205 7.62 3.18 -14.69
N VAL A 206 8.60 2.94 -15.56
CA VAL A 206 8.42 3.04 -17.03
C VAL A 206 7.38 2.03 -17.51
N PHE A 207 7.47 0.78 -17.07
CA PHE A 207 6.51 -0.26 -17.42
C PHE A 207 5.07 0.10 -16.99
N ILE A 208 4.92 0.61 -15.77
CA ILE A 208 3.63 1.04 -15.24
C ILE A 208 3.09 2.24 -16.02
N TYR A 209 3.95 3.19 -16.36
CA TYR A 209 3.61 4.35 -17.19
C TYR A 209 3.10 3.90 -18.56
N ASP A 210 3.79 2.97 -19.23
CA ASP A 210 3.41 2.44 -20.53
C ASP A 210 2.06 1.70 -20.45
N MET A 211 1.83 0.95 -19.37
CA MET A 211 0.53 0.31 -19.13
C MET A 211 -0.58 1.32 -18.92
N HIS A 212 -0.39 2.37 -18.11
CA HIS A 212 -1.41 3.41 -17.92
C HIS A 212 -1.73 4.13 -19.24
N THR A 213 -0.69 4.45 -20.01
CA THR A 213 -0.82 5.07 -21.33
C THR A 213 -1.61 4.18 -22.29
N THR A 214 -1.33 2.87 -22.27
CA THR A 214 -2.01 1.88 -23.12
C THR A 214 -3.47 1.66 -22.71
N ILE A 215 -3.76 1.61 -21.40
CA ILE A 215 -5.07 1.24 -20.86
C ILE A 215 -6.02 2.44 -20.77
N LEU A 216 -5.52 3.56 -20.24
CA LEU A 216 -6.32 4.74 -19.92
C LEU A 216 -6.16 5.86 -20.95
N GLY A 217 -5.17 5.72 -21.84
CA GLY A 217 -4.82 6.67 -22.89
C GLY A 217 -3.68 7.60 -22.49
N PRO A 218 -3.00 8.22 -23.46
CA PRO A 218 -1.84 9.11 -23.22
C PRO A 218 -2.19 10.41 -22.49
N ARG A 219 -3.48 10.68 -22.27
CA ARG A 219 -3.99 11.86 -21.58
C ARG A 219 -4.52 11.55 -20.18
N HIS A 220 -4.17 10.41 -19.59
CA HIS A 220 -4.60 10.11 -18.23
C HIS A 220 -3.74 10.87 -17.20
N PRO A 221 -4.31 11.41 -16.10
CA PRO A 221 -3.54 12.15 -15.09
C PRO A 221 -2.33 11.38 -14.54
N SER A 222 -2.41 10.05 -14.43
CA SER A 222 -1.30 9.21 -13.93
C SER A 222 -0.08 9.12 -14.87
N VAL A 223 -0.08 9.81 -16.02
CA VAL A 223 0.95 9.76 -17.08
C VAL A 223 2.09 10.76 -16.78
N LEU A 224 2.37 11.10 -15.52
CA LEU A 224 3.60 11.85 -15.24
C LEU A 224 4.80 10.91 -15.12
N HIS A 225 5.60 10.89 -16.17
CA HIS A 225 6.95 10.33 -16.17
C HIS A 225 7.91 11.30 -15.45
N MET A 226 7.86 11.31 -14.11
CA MET A 226 8.88 11.96 -13.28
C MET A 226 10.02 10.98 -12.99
N SER A 227 11.27 11.45 -13.02
CA SER A 227 12.41 10.68 -12.53
C SER A 227 12.20 10.28 -11.07
N TRP A 228 12.86 9.22 -10.64
CA TRP A 228 12.78 8.73 -9.26
C TRP A 228 13.12 9.86 -8.25
N GLU A 229 14.18 10.62 -8.50
CA GLU A 229 14.65 11.67 -7.58
C GLU A 229 13.64 12.82 -7.46
N VAL A 230 13.12 13.33 -8.59
CA VAL A 230 12.13 14.42 -8.57
C VAL A 230 10.87 13.98 -7.82
N ARG A 231 10.40 12.76 -8.09
CA ARG A 231 9.23 12.19 -7.41
C ARG A 231 9.46 12.03 -5.91
N ALA A 232 10.63 11.53 -5.52
CA ALA A 232 11.03 11.39 -4.12
C ALA A 232 10.99 12.75 -3.39
N ARG A 233 11.59 13.80 -3.98
CA ARG A 233 11.58 15.15 -3.41
C ARG A 233 10.16 15.71 -3.25
N VAL A 234 9.34 15.61 -4.30
CA VAL A 234 7.96 16.12 -4.29
C VAL A 234 7.12 15.41 -3.22
N LEU A 235 7.17 14.08 -3.16
CA LEU A 235 6.41 13.29 -2.18
C LEU A 235 6.90 13.53 -0.76
N SER A 236 8.22 13.65 -0.55
CA SER A 236 8.78 14.00 0.75
C SER A 236 8.23 15.34 1.24
N MET A 237 8.23 16.36 0.38
CA MET A 237 7.71 17.69 0.70
C MET A 237 6.21 17.66 1.00
N MET A 238 5.42 16.98 0.17
CA MET A 238 3.98 16.81 0.39
C MET A 238 3.68 16.07 1.70
N ALA A 239 4.41 14.99 2.00
CA ALA A 239 4.23 14.21 3.20
C ALA A 239 4.58 14.99 4.47
N ILE A 240 5.70 15.74 4.47
CA ILE A 240 6.08 16.60 5.60
C ILE A 240 5.02 17.68 5.84
N ASN A 241 4.67 18.45 4.80
CA ASN A 241 3.71 19.54 4.94
C ASN A 241 2.32 19.03 5.32
N GLY A 242 1.90 17.90 4.73
CA GLY A 242 0.67 17.21 5.08
C GLY A 242 0.67 16.73 6.54
N ALA A 243 1.76 16.11 7.00
CA ALA A 243 1.92 15.66 8.38
C ALA A 243 1.92 16.83 9.37
N GLN A 244 2.53 17.96 9.02
CA GLN A 244 2.46 19.17 9.85
C GLN A 244 1.03 19.70 9.96
N PHE A 245 0.36 19.86 8.82
CA PHE A 245 -1.01 20.36 8.79
C PHE A 245 -1.98 19.43 9.55
N LEU A 246 -1.94 18.13 9.27
CA LEU A 246 -2.80 17.15 9.92
C LEU A 246 -2.41 16.90 11.38
N GLY A 247 -1.11 16.96 11.71
CA GLY A 247 -0.62 16.77 13.07
C GLY A 247 -1.20 17.80 14.06
N THR A 248 -1.38 19.05 13.62
CA THR A 248 -2.03 20.10 14.44
C THR A 248 -3.52 19.83 14.72
N ARG A 249 -4.18 19.00 13.90
CA ARG A 249 -5.62 18.73 13.98
C ARG A 249 -5.96 17.37 14.57
N LEU A 250 -5.18 16.37 14.22
CA LEU A 250 -5.42 14.97 14.55
C LEU A 250 -4.44 14.43 15.61
N GLY A 251 -3.37 15.18 15.90
CA GLY A 251 -2.26 14.74 16.73
C GLY A 251 -1.18 14.02 15.91
N ILE A 252 0.06 14.09 16.37
CA ILE A 252 1.22 13.51 15.67
C ILE A 252 1.17 11.97 15.61
N LEU A 253 0.56 11.34 16.62
CA LEU A 253 0.41 9.88 16.71
C LEU A 253 -0.82 9.37 15.96
N ASN A 254 -1.54 10.23 15.24
CA ASN A 254 -2.59 9.77 14.34
C ASN A 254 -1.98 8.86 13.26
N PRO A 255 -2.55 7.68 12.96
CA PRO A 255 -1.96 6.73 12.02
C PRO A 255 -1.62 7.31 10.64
N VAL A 256 -2.41 8.28 10.16
CA VAL A 256 -2.15 8.94 8.86
C VAL A 256 -0.94 9.87 8.95
N VAL A 257 -0.83 10.62 10.05
CA VAL A 257 0.30 11.54 10.29
C VAL A 257 1.58 10.76 10.50
N ASP A 258 1.55 9.74 11.35
CA ASP A 258 2.68 8.87 11.62
C ASP A 258 3.14 8.13 10.35
N SER A 259 2.21 7.57 9.58
CA SER A 259 2.53 6.96 8.29
C SER A 259 3.18 7.94 7.32
N ALA A 260 2.75 9.21 7.29
CA ALA A 260 3.36 10.22 6.43
C ALA A 260 4.79 10.57 6.88
N LEU A 261 5.03 10.73 8.19
CA LEU A 261 6.36 11.01 8.75
C LEU A 261 7.32 9.82 8.54
N SER A 262 6.87 8.60 8.84
CA SER A 262 7.64 7.38 8.54
C SER A 262 7.95 7.30 7.04
N SER A 263 7.00 7.69 6.19
CA SER A 263 7.19 7.71 4.73
C SER A 263 8.28 8.65 4.28
N THR A 264 8.24 9.89 4.75
CA THR A 264 9.29 10.89 4.54
C THR A 264 10.66 10.34 4.94
N THR A 265 10.79 9.73 6.12
CA THR A 265 12.11 9.29 6.61
C THR A 265 12.73 8.19 5.75
N ILE A 266 11.92 7.29 5.21
CA ILE A 266 12.37 6.27 4.27
C ILE A 266 12.87 6.92 2.97
N ILE A 267 12.14 7.92 2.45
CA ILE A 267 12.53 8.64 1.24
C ILE A 267 13.85 9.40 1.46
N LEU A 268 13.97 10.15 2.55
CA LEU A 268 15.19 10.89 2.90
C LEU A 268 16.40 9.97 3.05
N ARG A 269 16.21 8.76 3.61
CA ARG A 269 17.25 7.74 3.68
C ARG A 269 17.69 7.30 2.28
N SER A 270 16.75 7.00 1.39
CA SER A 270 17.08 6.59 0.02
C SER A 270 17.79 7.70 -0.76
N LEU A 271 17.53 8.98 -0.45
CA LEU A 271 18.23 10.13 -1.00
C LEU A 271 19.59 10.41 -0.32
N GLY A 272 19.95 9.71 0.76
CA GLY A 272 21.15 10.00 1.56
C GLY A 272 21.05 11.28 2.39
N GLU A 273 19.87 11.87 2.54
CA GLU A 273 19.61 13.15 3.20
C GLU A 273 19.23 13.00 4.69
N THR A 274 19.78 12.00 5.38
CA THR A 274 19.48 11.72 6.80
C THR A 274 20.01 12.75 7.79
N ASN A 275 20.75 13.77 7.31
CA ASN A 275 21.25 14.89 8.10
C ASN A 275 20.67 16.25 7.66
N GLY A 276 19.67 16.24 6.78
CA GLY A 276 19.03 17.44 6.22
C GLY A 276 18.11 18.18 7.18
N SER A 277 17.62 19.35 6.76
CA SER A 277 16.61 20.13 7.50
C SER A 277 15.33 19.36 7.72
N ASP A 278 14.88 18.62 6.71
CA ASP A 278 13.63 17.88 6.71
C ASP A 278 13.68 16.70 7.67
N PHE A 279 14.81 15.98 7.72
CA PHE A 279 15.03 14.92 8.69
C PHE A 279 15.01 15.47 10.13
N ARG A 280 15.72 16.58 10.37
CA ARG A 280 15.68 17.26 11.68
C ARG A 280 14.28 17.75 12.04
N LYS A 281 13.48 18.18 11.06
CA LYS A 281 12.09 18.60 11.26
C LYS A 281 11.22 17.45 11.74
N VAL A 282 11.33 16.27 11.12
CA VAL A 282 10.58 15.07 11.57
C VAL A 282 10.95 14.70 13.01
N LEU A 283 12.25 14.69 13.33
CA LEU A 283 12.71 14.42 14.69
C LEU A 283 12.20 15.46 15.70
N SER A 284 12.23 16.75 15.35
CA SER A 284 11.76 17.80 16.26
C SER A 284 10.25 17.73 16.51
N MET A 285 9.47 17.28 15.53
CA MET A 285 8.04 17.05 15.71
C MET A 285 7.77 15.98 16.78
N TYR A 286 8.42 14.81 16.69
CA TYR A 286 8.29 13.77 17.71
C TYR A 286 8.85 14.19 19.07
N ALA A 287 10.01 14.87 19.11
CA ALA A 287 10.62 15.33 20.35
C ALA A 287 9.72 16.33 21.09
N THR A 288 9.18 17.34 20.38
CA THR A 288 8.28 18.34 20.96
C THR A 288 7.00 17.70 21.49
N ALA A 289 6.42 16.76 20.73
CA ALA A 289 5.23 16.03 21.17
C ALA A 289 5.52 15.14 22.39
N ALA A 290 6.66 14.45 22.42
CA ALA A 290 7.06 13.63 23.56
C ALA A 290 7.16 14.47 24.85
N GLU A 291 7.76 15.65 24.78
CA GLU A 291 7.88 16.57 25.91
C GLU A 291 6.52 17.14 26.35
N THR A 292 5.67 17.49 25.38
CA THR A 292 4.31 17.99 25.65
C THR A 292 3.47 16.94 26.37
N TYR A 293 3.40 15.72 25.83
CA TYR A 293 2.66 14.63 26.47
C TYR A 293 3.23 14.27 27.85
N PHE A 294 4.55 14.34 28.03
CA PHE A 294 5.18 14.10 29.33
C PHE A 294 4.73 15.16 30.35
N ALA A 295 4.74 16.45 29.97
CA ALA A 295 4.31 17.54 30.83
C ALA A 295 2.81 17.46 31.18
N GLU A 296 1.99 16.95 30.27
CA GLU A 296 0.55 16.71 30.47
C GLU A 296 0.25 15.45 31.29
N GLY A 297 1.26 14.62 31.59
CA GLY A 297 1.11 13.35 32.31
C GLY A 297 0.63 12.19 31.42
N ASP A 298 0.55 12.37 30.10
CA ASP A 298 0.26 11.30 29.13
C ASP A 298 1.56 10.53 28.78
N TYR A 299 2.08 9.82 29.78
CA TYR A 299 3.32 9.05 29.65
C TYR A 299 3.29 7.98 28.55
N PRO A 300 2.17 7.26 28.28
CA PRO A 300 2.12 6.30 27.18
C PRO A 300 2.37 6.97 25.82
N ARG A 301 1.73 8.11 25.53
CA ARG A 301 1.96 8.83 24.27
C ARG A 301 3.34 9.45 24.18
N SER A 302 3.87 9.96 25.30
CA SER A 302 5.26 10.40 25.36
C SER A 302 6.24 9.28 24.99
N CYS A 303 6.03 8.09 25.56
CA CYS A 303 6.81 6.89 25.24
C CYS A 303 6.66 6.50 23.77
N GLU A 304 5.45 6.54 23.21
CA GLU A 304 5.21 6.22 21.79
C GLU A 304 5.98 7.16 20.85
N CYS A 305 6.00 8.47 21.13
CA CYS A 305 6.80 9.43 20.37
C CYS A 305 8.32 9.15 20.47
N LEU A 306 8.81 8.74 21.64
CA LEU A 306 10.23 8.37 21.82
C LEU A 306 10.59 7.10 21.02
N LEU A 307 9.70 6.10 20.98
CA LEU A 307 9.91 4.88 20.20
C LEU A 307 9.90 5.17 18.69
N GLU A 308 8.99 6.02 18.20
CA GLU A 308 8.99 6.41 16.78
C GLU A 308 10.23 7.23 16.41
N MET A 309 10.67 8.15 17.28
CA MET A 309 11.93 8.87 17.11
C MET A 309 13.14 7.93 17.01
N ALA A 310 13.22 6.93 17.89
CA ALA A 310 14.26 5.90 17.84
C ALA A 310 14.23 5.10 16.53
N GLY A 311 13.04 4.70 16.09
CA GLY A 311 12.87 3.98 14.82
C GLY A 311 13.32 4.79 13.61
N VAL A 312 13.02 6.09 13.59
CA VAL A 312 13.49 7.02 12.55
C VAL A 312 15.02 7.13 12.57
N GLN A 313 15.62 7.29 13.74
CA GLN A 313 17.07 7.41 13.91
C GLN A 313 17.81 6.12 13.54
N SER A 314 17.30 4.94 13.92
CA SER A 314 17.90 3.65 13.54
C SER A 314 17.95 3.47 12.03
N ARG A 315 16.83 3.72 11.33
CA ARG A 315 16.78 3.62 9.86
C ARG A 315 17.78 4.56 9.18
N ALA A 316 18.01 5.74 9.77
CA ALA A 316 18.99 6.71 9.34
C ALA A 316 20.45 6.37 9.72
N ARG A 317 20.68 5.25 10.41
CA ARG A 317 21.97 4.83 10.98
C ARG A 317 22.53 5.78 12.04
N HIS A 318 21.66 6.54 12.70
CA HIS A 318 21.99 7.41 13.82
C HIS A 318 21.81 6.63 15.13
N TYR A 319 22.69 5.66 15.36
CA TYR A 319 22.50 4.65 16.38
C TYR A 319 22.57 5.17 17.81
N GLU A 320 23.52 6.06 18.12
CA GLU A 320 23.64 6.65 19.46
C GLU A 320 22.39 7.46 19.85
N PRO A 321 21.89 8.40 19.01
CA PRO A 321 20.59 9.05 19.29
C PRO A 321 19.42 8.07 19.44
N ALA A 322 19.39 7.00 18.63
CA ALA A 322 18.35 5.97 18.75
C ALA A 322 18.42 5.24 20.10
N ARG A 323 19.63 4.93 20.59
CA ARG A 323 19.86 4.34 21.93
C ARG A 323 19.35 5.26 23.02
N ASP A 324 19.65 6.55 22.94
CA ASP A 324 19.19 7.53 23.93
C ASP A 324 17.66 7.64 23.98
N ALA A 325 17.02 7.67 22.81
CA ALA A 325 15.57 7.68 22.70
C ALA A 325 14.93 6.40 23.29
N LEU A 326 15.51 5.23 23.00
CA LEU A 326 15.06 3.94 23.54
C LEU A 326 15.28 3.85 25.05
N ALA A 327 16.39 4.37 25.58
CA ALA A 327 16.65 4.40 27.02
C ALA A 327 15.60 5.25 27.77
N ARG A 328 15.24 6.41 27.21
CA ARG A 328 14.17 7.27 27.75
C ARG A 328 12.80 6.58 27.70
N ALA A 329 12.47 5.94 26.58
CA ALA A 329 11.22 5.18 26.44
C ALA A 329 11.15 4.03 27.46
N TYR A 330 12.26 3.30 27.62
CA TYR A 330 12.34 2.18 28.55
C TYR A 330 12.17 2.61 30.01
N TYR A 331 12.71 3.76 30.40
CA TYR A 331 12.50 4.32 31.74
C TYR A 331 11.00 4.53 32.04
N LEU A 332 10.23 5.05 31.08
CA LEU A 332 8.78 5.19 31.22
C LEU A 332 8.06 3.85 31.33
N ILE A 333 8.46 2.88 30.50
CA ILE A 333 7.89 1.52 30.52
C ILE A 333 8.14 0.84 31.87
N GLN A 334 9.35 0.92 32.42
CA GLN A 334 9.68 0.29 33.71
C GLN A 334 8.91 0.88 34.89
N GLY A 335 8.60 2.17 34.84
CA GLY A 335 7.83 2.87 35.88
C GLY A 335 6.31 2.68 35.78
N SER A 336 5.81 1.87 34.84
CA SER A 336 4.39 1.82 34.49
C SER A 336 3.65 0.58 35.03
N ASP A 337 2.32 0.71 35.17
CA ASP A 337 1.43 -0.42 35.44
C ASP A 337 1.13 -1.22 34.15
N ARG A 338 1.49 -2.50 34.17
CA ARG A 338 1.45 -3.43 33.04
C ARG A 338 0.35 -4.49 33.21
N GLY A 339 -0.75 -4.11 33.85
CA GLY A 339 -1.97 -4.92 33.89
C GLY A 339 -2.50 -5.30 32.50
N SER A 340 -3.35 -6.33 32.45
CA SER A 340 -3.97 -6.81 31.22
C SER A 340 -4.70 -5.69 30.48
N GLY A 341 -4.48 -5.58 29.17
CA GLY A 341 -5.07 -4.53 28.33
C GLY A 341 -4.37 -3.16 28.40
N SER A 342 -3.30 -3.02 29.20
CA SER A 342 -2.53 -1.79 29.33
C SER A 342 -1.86 -1.39 28.00
N PRO A 343 -1.87 -0.10 27.61
CA PRO A 343 -1.14 0.39 26.43
C PRO A 343 0.37 0.11 26.53
N TRP A 344 0.89 0.04 27.76
CA TRP A 344 2.29 -0.26 28.04
C TRP A 344 2.75 -1.62 27.51
N LEU A 345 1.86 -2.62 27.43
CA LEU A 345 2.19 -3.92 26.85
C LEU A 345 2.55 -3.82 25.35
N LYS A 346 1.88 -2.91 24.62
CA LYS A 346 2.20 -2.67 23.20
C LYS A 346 3.49 -1.88 23.05
N LEU A 347 3.74 -0.91 23.94
CA LEU A 347 4.94 -0.08 23.93
C LEU A 347 6.18 -0.90 24.31
N GLU A 348 6.07 -1.80 25.29
CA GLU A 348 7.14 -2.72 25.68
C GLU A 348 7.50 -3.70 24.54
N LEU A 349 6.49 -4.27 23.87
CA LEU A 349 6.73 -5.09 22.68
C LEU A 349 7.47 -4.29 21.58
N ARG A 350 7.02 -3.06 21.31
CA ARG A 350 7.62 -2.19 20.30
C ARG A 350 9.06 -1.83 20.66
N TYR A 351 9.35 -1.60 21.94
CA TYR A 351 10.71 -1.40 22.44
C TYR A 351 11.60 -2.62 22.12
N TYR A 352 11.15 -3.84 22.40
CA TYR A 352 11.92 -5.05 22.08
C TYR A 352 12.17 -5.21 20.57
N GLU A 353 11.16 -4.95 19.72
CA GLU A 353 11.30 -4.97 18.26
C GLU A 353 12.34 -3.95 17.75
N LEU A 354 12.35 -2.74 18.32
CA LEU A 354 13.29 -1.68 17.96
C LEU A 354 14.70 -1.96 18.45
N MET A 355 14.87 -2.46 19.68
CA MET A 355 16.18 -2.85 20.22
C MET A 355 16.79 -4.00 19.39
N SER A 356 16.00 -5.00 19.02
CA SER A 356 16.46 -6.09 18.14
C SER A 356 16.93 -5.55 16.79
N SER A 357 16.14 -4.66 16.19
CA SER A 357 16.48 -4.05 14.90
C SER A 357 17.74 -3.19 14.99
N LEU A 358 17.88 -2.41 16.07
CA LEU A 358 19.05 -1.59 16.32
C LEU A 358 20.32 -2.43 16.45
N PHE A 359 20.32 -3.49 17.29
CA PHE A 359 21.49 -4.37 17.44
C PHE A 359 21.87 -5.06 16.14
N TYR A 360 20.87 -5.44 15.35
CA TYR A 360 21.10 -6.05 14.05
C TYR A 360 21.67 -5.08 13.00
N GLU A 361 21.25 -3.82 13.02
CA GLU A 361 21.75 -2.79 12.10
C GLU A 361 23.08 -2.19 12.56
N CYS A 362 23.37 -2.21 13.86
CA CYS A 362 24.47 -1.48 14.48
C CYS A 362 25.86 -1.96 14.06
N ASP A 363 26.11 -3.27 13.90
CA ASP A 363 27.37 -3.83 13.40
C ASP A 363 27.21 -5.35 13.24
N LEU A 364 27.96 -5.95 12.32
CA LEU A 364 27.95 -7.39 11.97
C LEU A 364 28.26 -8.37 13.13
N GLY A 365 28.43 -7.90 14.38
CA GLY A 365 28.89 -8.68 15.53
C GLY A 365 27.91 -8.82 16.71
N GLN A 366 26.76 -8.12 16.73
CA GLN A 366 25.81 -8.18 17.86
C GLN A 366 24.53 -8.96 17.54
N VAL A 367 24.69 -10.02 16.74
CA VAL A 367 23.56 -10.83 16.27
C VAL A 367 22.89 -11.57 17.44
N ASP A 368 23.65 -11.93 18.46
CA ASP A 368 23.12 -12.61 19.64
C ASP A 368 22.23 -11.69 20.48
N GLU A 369 22.61 -10.42 20.68
CA GLU A 369 21.77 -9.42 21.34
C GLU A 369 20.51 -9.13 20.52
N ALA A 370 20.64 -9.03 19.19
CA ALA A 370 19.49 -8.87 18.32
C ALA A 370 18.50 -10.04 18.45
N LEU A 371 19.01 -11.28 18.51
CA LEU A 371 18.19 -12.47 18.72
C LEU A 371 17.57 -12.51 20.11
N GLU A 372 18.29 -12.07 21.15
CA GLU A 372 17.77 -12.00 22.51
C GLU A 372 16.56 -11.06 22.61
N TYR A 373 16.67 -9.87 22.03
CA TYR A 373 15.56 -8.91 22.00
C TYR A 373 14.39 -9.38 21.14
N GLU A 374 14.65 -10.07 20.02
CA GLU A 374 13.57 -10.65 19.21
C GLU A 374 12.87 -11.81 19.95
N TYR A 375 13.62 -12.59 20.74
CA TYR A 375 13.04 -13.62 21.62
C TYR A 375 12.19 -13.01 22.74
N LYS A 376 12.64 -11.90 23.35
CA LYS A 376 11.82 -11.12 24.30
C LYS A 376 10.54 -10.64 23.64
N ALA A 377 10.60 -10.12 22.41
CA ALA A 377 9.42 -9.70 21.66
C ALA A 377 8.45 -10.86 21.41
N TYR A 378 8.96 -12.03 20.98
CA TYR A 378 8.15 -13.23 20.79
C TYR A 378 7.46 -13.68 22.08
N LYS A 379 8.22 -13.83 23.17
CA LYS A 379 7.68 -14.29 24.46
C LYS A 379 6.62 -13.32 25.00
N HIS A 380 6.91 -12.02 24.96
CA HIS A 380 5.97 -10.97 25.36
C HIS A 380 4.69 -10.99 24.51
N ALA A 381 4.82 -11.24 23.20
CA ALA A 381 3.67 -11.35 22.30
C ALA A 381 2.78 -12.57 22.61
N GLU A 382 3.36 -13.68 23.08
CA GLU A 382 2.62 -14.90 23.44
C GLU A 382 2.00 -14.83 24.84
N GLU A 383 2.64 -14.16 25.79
CA GLU A 383 2.15 -14.02 27.17
C GLU A 383 0.98 -13.05 27.30
N HIS A 384 0.99 -11.96 26.52
CA HIS A 384 0.10 -10.82 26.74
C HIS A 384 -0.94 -10.60 25.62
N PHE A 385 -0.83 -11.34 24.52
CA PHE A 385 -1.74 -11.24 23.39
C PHE A 385 -2.16 -12.64 22.95
N GLN A 386 -3.22 -12.76 22.15
CA GLN A 386 -3.73 -14.06 21.73
C GLN A 386 -2.62 -14.92 21.09
N PRO A 387 -2.39 -16.17 21.53
CA PRO A 387 -1.38 -17.04 20.92
C PRO A 387 -1.55 -17.13 19.40
N GLY A 388 -0.45 -17.08 18.66
CA GLY A 388 -0.51 -17.10 17.19
C GLY A 388 -1.04 -15.81 16.54
N ASN A 389 -1.16 -14.70 17.29
CA ASN A 389 -1.51 -13.42 16.69
C ASN A 389 -0.46 -12.92 15.69
N VAL A 390 -0.85 -11.94 14.87
CA VAL A 390 0.01 -11.31 13.85
C VAL A 390 1.35 -10.80 14.41
N ARG A 391 1.41 -10.39 15.68
CA ARG A 391 2.64 -9.90 16.33
C ARG A 391 3.59 -11.03 16.69
N SER A 392 3.10 -12.15 17.24
CA SER A 392 3.97 -13.29 17.54
C SER A 392 4.45 -13.97 16.25
N LEU A 393 3.59 -14.09 15.23
CA LEU A 393 4.00 -14.57 13.90
C LEU A 393 5.06 -13.66 13.25
N ARG A 394 4.96 -12.35 13.43
CA ARG A 394 5.96 -11.38 12.97
C ARG A 394 7.30 -11.55 13.69
N ALA A 395 7.29 -11.71 15.02
CA ALA A 395 8.51 -11.97 15.79
C ALA A 395 9.19 -13.28 15.37
N ILE A 396 8.42 -14.36 15.13
CA ILE A 396 8.96 -15.63 14.62
C ILE A 396 9.61 -15.45 13.24
N ARG A 397 8.97 -14.70 12.32
CA ARG A 397 9.55 -14.42 11.00
C ARG A 397 10.87 -13.66 11.10
N ASN A 398 10.96 -12.69 12.00
CA ASN A 398 12.19 -11.95 12.25
C ASN A 398 13.28 -12.87 12.84
N LEU A 399 12.94 -13.74 13.79
CA LEU A 399 13.87 -14.74 14.35
C LEU A 399 14.44 -15.65 13.25
N ILE A 400 13.58 -16.21 12.39
CA ILE A 400 14.02 -17.02 11.24
C ILE A 400 15.00 -16.23 10.36
N HIS A 401 14.64 -15.00 9.98
CA HIS A 401 15.46 -14.18 9.11
C HIS A 401 16.84 -13.90 9.73
N ARG A 402 16.87 -13.51 11.01
CA ARG A 402 18.11 -13.18 11.73
C ARG A 402 18.97 -14.43 11.97
N CYS A 403 18.38 -15.56 12.36
CA CYS A 403 19.09 -16.85 12.53
C CYS A 403 19.79 -17.28 11.23
N ARG A 404 19.09 -17.20 10.08
CA ARG A 404 19.69 -17.54 8.78
C ARG A 404 20.87 -16.65 8.44
N ARG A 405 20.74 -15.34 8.65
CA ARG A 405 21.84 -14.40 8.39
C ARG A 405 23.02 -14.61 9.35
N ALA A 406 22.76 -15.08 10.56
CA ALA A 406 23.77 -15.49 11.53
C ALA A 406 24.47 -16.83 11.18
N GLY A 407 24.02 -17.55 10.15
CA GLY A 407 24.48 -18.90 9.85
C GLY A 407 23.95 -19.98 10.82
N ARG A 408 22.94 -19.68 11.63
CA ARG A 408 22.30 -20.59 12.61
C ARG A 408 21.10 -21.30 11.97
N GLU A 409 21.36 -22.13 10.96
CA GLU A 409 20.28 -22.75 10.17
C GLU A 409 19.42 -23.71 11.00
N GLU A 410 20.00 -24.44 11.95
CA GLU A 410 19.24 -25.35 12.83
C GLU A 410 18.21 -24.60 13.69
N ASP A 411 18.57 -23.42 14.20
CA ASP A 411 17.65 -22.60 14.99
C ASP A 411 16.60 -21.95 14.10
N ALA A 412 16.98 -21.53 12.89
CA ALA A 412 16.02 -21.05 11.90
C ALA A 412 14.97 -22.12 11.56
N GLU A 413 15.35 -23.39 11.47
CA GLU A 413 14.44 -24.48 11.16
C GLU A 413 13.47 -24.76 12.31
N LYS A 414 13.93 -24.77 13.57
CA LYS A 414 13.05 -24.87 14.75
C LYS A 414 11.99 -23.75 14.76
N TRP A 415 12.38 -22.53 14.39
CA TRP A 415 11.44 -21.42 14.28
C TRP A 415 10.49 -21.56 13.07
N CYS A 416 10.93 -22.15 11.96
CA CYS A 416 10.06 -22.50 10.84
C CYS A 416 8.98 -23.50 11.26
N GLU A 417 9.34 -24.56 11.99
CA GLU A 417 8.39 -25.54 12.54
C GLU A 417 7.39 -24.87 13.48
N THR A 418 7.86 -23.99 14.36
CA THR A 418 7.02 -23.21 15.27
C THR A 418 6.06 -22.29 14.52
N LEU A 419 6.52 -21.64 13.44
CA LEU A 419 5.69 -20.80 12.58
C LEU A 419 4.58 -21.62 11.93
N LEU A 420 4.92 -22.78 11.37
CA LEU A 420 3.99 -23.67 10.69
C LEU A 420 2.90 -24.18 11.64
N ALA A 421 3.28 -24.67 12.82
CA ALA A 421 2.35 -25.13 13.84
C ALA A 421 1.32 -24.04 14.20
N LYS A 422 1.79 -22.81 14.44
CA LYS A 422 0.92 -21.68 14.80
C LYS A 422 0.07 -21.14 13.66
N THR A 423 0.53 -21.24 12.42
CA THR A 423 -0.31 -20.86 11.27
C THR A 423 -1.45 -21.84 11.05
N LEU A 424 -1.23 -23.14 11.30
CA LEU A 424 -2.26 -24.17 11.16
C LEU A 424 -3.33 -24.07 12.26
N GLU A 425 -2.93 -23.77 13.50
CA GLU A 425 -3.86 -23.54 14.63
C GLU A 425 -4.81 -22.35 14.40
N ASN A 426 -4.46 -21.39 13.54
CA ASN A 426 -5.28 -20.22 13.22
C ASN A 426 -6.22 -20.43 12.02
N GLU A 427 -6.05 -21.49 11.23
CA GLU A 427 -6.93 -21.79 10.08
C GLU A 427 -8.16 -22.64 10.46
N ASP A 428 -8.18 -23.23 11.67
CA ASP A 428 -9.27 -24.07 12.21
C ASP A 428 -10.32 -23.28 13.05
N VAL A 429 -10.30 -21.94 13.00
CA VAL A 429 -11.27 -21.01 13.64
C VAL A 429 -11.88 -20.12 12.57
#